data_AF-A0A8T4KP80-F1
#
_entry.id   AF-A0A8T4KP80-F1
#
_cell.length_a   1.000
_cell.length_b   1.000
_cell.length_c   1.000
_cell.angle_alpha   90.00
_cell.angle_beta   90.00
_cell.angle_gamma   90.00
#
_symmetry.space_group_name_H-M   'P 1'
#
loop_
_entity.id
_entity.type
_entity.pdbx_description
1 polymer ?
#
loop_
_entity_poly.entity_id
_entity_poly.type
_entity_poly.pdbx_seq_one_letter_code
_entity_poly.pdbx_strand_id
1 'polypeptide(L)'
;MMPLRLFGEYLREGTVRKQSPDKLRARSLLLESKDSYKILLSIAAEMGVNDDNANHVIKNAYDIVMELIRAKMLMDGFATTGKGAHEAEVSYMTMIGVSLKDVDFANEVRYFRNGIMGRNLTRNMLVKSSGFSKEYIQHS
;
A
#
# COMPACT_ATOMS: atom_id res chain seq x y z
N MET A 1 11.96 13.39 -7.45
CA MET A 1 10.78 12.93 -6.68
C MET A 1 10.41 14.02 -5.69
N MET A 2 9.12 14.39 -5.57
CA MET A 2 8.75 15.39 -4.56
C MET A 2 8.76 14.73 -3.18
N PRO A 3 9.26 15.42 -2.14
CA PRO A 3 9.25 14.90 -0.78
C PRO A 3 7.80 14.62 -0.34
N LEU A 4 7.61 13.48 0.35
CA LEU A 4 6.32 13.13 0.91
C LEU A 4 5.99 14.12 2.04
N ARG A 5 4.78 14.65 2.03
CA ARG A 5 4.29 15.54 3.07
C ARG A 5 3.92 14.75 4.31
N LEU A 6 3.92 15.40 5.48
CA LEU A 6 3.55 14.75 6.72
C LEU A 6 2.05 14.43 6.75
N PHE A 7 1.66 13.30 7.35
CA PHE A 7 0.25 12.89 7.47
C PHE A 7 -0.65 13.99 8.08
N GLY A 8 -0.11 14.71 9.08
CA GLY A 8 -0.80 15.83 9.73
C GLY A 8 -1.12 17.00 8.80
N GLU A 9 -0.38 17.18 7.70
CA GLU A 9 -0.71 18.18 6.69
C GLU A 9 -1.98 17.80 5.92
N TYR A 10 -2.09 16.53 5.50
CA TYR A 10 -3.27 16.03 4.79
C TYR A 10 -4.54 16.05 5.66
N LEU A 11 -4.39 15.91 6.98
CA LEU A 11 -5.49 16.10 7.94
C LEU A 11 -5.97 17.57 7.98
N ARG A 12 -5.05 18.54 7.94
CA ARG A 12 -5.41 19.96 7.98
C ARG A 12 -6.09 20.43 6.69
N GLU A 13 -5.69 19.89 5.54
CA GLU A 13 -6.25 20.24 4.24
C GLU A 13 -7.56 19.51 3.92
N GLY A 14 -7.93 18.52 4.72
CA GLY A 14 -9.16 17.74 4.54
C GLY A 14 -9.07 16.63 3.49
N THR A 15 -7.88 16.36 2.95
CA THR A 15 -7.60 15.15 2.14
C THR A 15 -7.77 13.90 2.97
N VAL A 16 -7.30 13.92 4.22
CA VAL A 16 -7.60 12.92 5.24
C VAL A 16 -8.69 13.46 6.15
N ARG A 17 -9.68 12.62 6.46
CA ARG A 17 -10.75 12.92 7.40
C ARG A 17 -10.71 11.91 8.54
N LYS A 18 -10.99 12.40 9.75
CA LYS A 18 -11.32 11.53 10.87
C LYS A 18 -12.76 11.02 10.71
N GLN A 19 -12.97 9.77 11.04
CA GLN A 19 -14.26 9.11 11.06
C GLN A 19 -14.30 8.09 12.20
N SER A 20 -15.48 7.56 12.50
CA SER A 20 -15.58 6.38 13.35
C SER A 20 -14.86 5.20 12.68
N PRO A 21 -14.10 4.39 13.42
CA PRO A 21 -13.46 3.19 12.87
C PRO A 21 -14.42 2.30 12.09
N ASP A 22 -14.13 2.05 10.81
CA ASP A 22 -14.91 1.15 9.96
C ASP A 22 -14.27 -0.25 9.94
N LYS A 23 -14.53 -1.00 11.02
CA LYS A 23 -13.98 -2.35 11.20
C LYS A 23 -14.50 -3.36 10.17
N LEU A 24 -15.70 -3.15 9.64
CA LEU A 24 -16.28 -4.06 8.64
C LEU A 24 -15.58 -3.87 7.31
N ARG A 25 -15.48 -2.64 6.81
CA ARG A 25 -14.79 -2.37 5.55
C ARG A 25 -13.30 -2.68 5.64
N ALA A 26 -12.66 -2.37 6.77
CA ALA A 26 -11.27 -2.73 6.99
C ALA A 26 -11.02 -4.24 6.89
N ARG A 27 -11.88 -5.07 7.50
CA ARG A 27 -11.78 -6.53 7.40
C ARG A 27 -12.02 -7.04 5.98
N SER A 28 -12.99 -6.46 5.26
CA SER A 28 -13.22 -6.79 3.84
C SER A 28 -11.96 -6.56 3.01
N LEU A 29 -11.37 -5.35 3.12
CA LEU A 29 -10.14 -5.02 2.41
C LEU A 29 -8.99 -5.95 2.78
N LEU A 30 -8.82 -6.28 4.07
CA LEU A 30 -7.79 -7.24 4.47
C LEU A 30 -7.95 -8.62 3.80
N LEU A 31 -9.19 -9.11 3.66
CA LEU A 31 -9.47 -10.37 2.99
C LEU A 31 -9.21 -10.28 1.49
N GLU A 32 -9.72 -9.22 0.84
CA GLU A 32 -9.49 -8.91 -0.57
C GLU A 32 -7.99 -8.85 -0.91
N SER A 33 -7.19 -8.16 -0.08
CA SER A 33 -5.75 -8.05 -0.26
C SER A 33 -5.03 -9.38 -0.06
N LYS A 34 -5.46 -10.21 0.90
CA LYS A 34 -4.89 -11.54 1.12
C LYS A 34 -5.14 -12.47 -0.06
N ASP A 35 -6.33 -12.46 -0.61
CA ASP A 35 -6.67 -13.31 -1.76
C ASP A 35 -5.98 -12.81 -3.03
N SER A 36 -5.93 -11.49 -3.24
CA SER A 36 -5.12 -10.88 -4.31
C SER A 36 -3.64 -11.25 -4.21
N TYR A 37 -3.08 -11.28 -3.00
CA TYR A 37 -1.70 -11.70 -2.78
C TYR A 37 -1.46 -13.17 -3.12
N LYS A 38 -2.37 -14.07 -2.73
CA LYS A 38 -2.26 -15.49 -3.12
C LYS A 38 -2.28 -15.65 -4.64
N ILE A 39 -3.19 -14.96 -5.33
CA ILE A 39 -3.28 -15.00 -6.79
C ILE A 39 -1.99 -14.48 -7.42
N LEU A 40 -1.45 -13.36 -6.93
CA LEU A 40 -0.20 -12.79 -7.42
C LEU A 40 0.97 -13.77 -7.26
N LEU A 41 1.05 -14.46 -6.12
CA LEU A 41 2.06 -15.49 -5.89
C LEU A 41 1.91 -16.68 -6.85
N SER A 42 0.68 -17.15 -7.09
CA SER A 42 0.43 -18.22 -8.07
C SER A 42 0.87 -17.82 -9.48
N ILE A 43 0.51 -16.61 -9.93
CA ILE A 43 0.94 -16.09 -11.24
C ILE A 43 2.47 -16.04 -11.33
N ALA A 44 3.13 -15.49 -10.30
CA ALA A 44 4.59 -15.40 -10.28
C ALA A 44 5.27 -16.77 -10.23
N ALA A 45 4.66 -17.76 -9.59
CA ALA A 45 5.17 -19.12 -9.50
C ALA A 45 5.02 -19.89 -10.83
N GLU A 46 3.87 -19.74 -11.50
CA GLU A 46 3.56 -20.47 -12.73
C GLU A 46 4.19 -19.85 -13.98
N MET A 47 4.14 -18.51 -14.09
CA MET A 47 4.58 -17.79 -15.29
C MET A 47 5.95 -17.15 -15.13
N GLY A 48 6.49 -17.10 -13.91
CA GLY A 48 7.64 -16.26 -13.58
C GLY A 48 7.31 -14.76 -13.70
N VAL A 49 8.33 -13.93 -13.50
CA VAL A 49 8.28 -12.50 -13.82
C VAL A 49 9.16 -12.27 -15.03
N ASN A 50 8.57 -11.77 -16.13
CA ASN A 50 9.24 -11.49 -17.38
C ASN A 50 8.85 -10.09 -17.90
N ASP A 51 9.46 -9.66 -19.01
CA ASP A 51 9.24 -8.32 -19.55
C ASP A 51 7.77 -8.07 -19.96
N ASP A 52 7.03 -9.12 -20.33
CA ASP A 52 5.63 -9.03 -20.75
C ASP A 52 4.68 -8.86 -19.55
N ASN A 53 5.00 -9.45 -18.39
CA ASN A 53 4.12 -9.47 -17.22
C ASN A 53 4.60 -8.61 -16.03
N ALA A 54 5.85 -8.10 -16.04
CA ALA A 54 6.43 -7.39 -14.91
C ALA A 54 5.60 -6.18 -14.45
N ASN A 55 5.06 -5.41 -15.40
CA ASN A 55 4.22 -4.24 -15.09
C ASN A 55 2.93 -4.65 -14.38
N HIS A 56 2.32 -5.75 -14.80
CA HIS A 56 1.12 -6.29 -14.15
C HIS A 56 1.41 -6.76 -12.73
N VAL A 57 2.53 -7.46 -12.54
CA VAL A 57 2.96 -7.95 -11.21
C VAL A 57 3.23 -6.77 -10.26
N ILE A 58 3.96 -5.74 -10.71
CA ILE A 58 4.26 -4.54 -9.92
C ILE A 58 2.98 -3.79 -9.55
N LYS A 59 2.07 -3.59 -10.52
CA LYS A 59 0.79 -2.92 -10.28
C LYS A 59 -0.04 -3.65 -9.23
N ASN A 60 -0.19 -4.97 -9.37
CA ASN A 60 -0.94 -5.78 -8.42
C ASN A 60 -0.30 -5.76 -7.03
N ALA A 61 1.02 -5.87 -6.94
CA ALA A 61 1.73 -5.79 -5.67
C ALA A 61 1.52 -4.43 -4.98
N TYR A 62 1.56 -3.33 -5.75
CA TYR A 62 1.30 -1.99 -5.23
C TYR A 62 -0.14 -1.83 -4.76
N ASP A 63 -1.12 -2.25 -5.58
CA ASP A 63 -2.54 -2.13 -5.24
C ASP A 63 -2.85 -2.90 -3.93
N ILE A 64 -2.27 -4.10 -3.74
CA ILE A 64 -2.35 -4.86 -2.47
C ILE A 64 -1.79 -4.05 -1.28
N VAL A 65 -0.62 -3.44 -1.43
CA VAL A 65 -0.01 -2.63 -0.35
C VAL A 65 -0.92 -1.44 0.00
N MET A 66 -1.47 -0.77 -1.00
CA MET A 66 -2.37 0.37 -0.77
C MET A 66 -3.67 -0.05 -0.09
N GLU A 67 -4.24 -1.20 -0.43
CA GLU A 67 -5.41 -1.75 0.25
C GLU A 67 -5.12 -2.09 1.72
N LEU A 68 -3.95 -2.67 2.02
CA LEU A 68 -3.53 -2.94 3.40
C LEU A 68 -3.39 -1.65 4.22
N ILE A 69 -2.73 -0.63 3.66
CA ILE A 69 -2.62 0.69 4.27
C ILE A 69 -4.01 1.27 4.53
N ARG A 70 -4.90 1.23 3.53
CA ARG A 70 -6.26 1.75 3.66
C ARG A 70 -7.07 0.98 4.70
N ALA A 71 -6.92 -0.33 4.78
CA ALA A 71 -7.53 -1.13 5.83
C ALA A 71 -7.07 -0.67 7.23
N LYS A 72 -5.79 -0.36 7.41
CA LYS A 72 -5.26 0.20 8.67
C LYS A 72 -5.87 1.56 8.99
N MET A 73 -5.87 2.46 8.02
CA MET A 73 -6.47 3.77 8.18
C MET A 73 -7.94 3.68 8.62
N LEU A 74 -8.73 2.81 7.99
CA LEU A 74 -10.13 2.60 8.37
C LEU A 74 -10.28 2.07 9.80
N MET A 75 -9.41 1.16 10.25
CA MET A 75 -9.41 0.67 11.65
C MET A 75 -9.06 1.77 12.65
N ASP A 76 -8.17 2.68 12.27
CA ASP A 76 -7.73 3.78 13.12
C ASP A 76 -8.65 5.01 13.05
N GLY A 77 -9.75 4.92 12.26
CA GLY A 77 -10.73 6.00 12.14
C GLY A 77 -10.31 7.10 11.19
N PHE A 78 -9.59 6.76 10.13
CA PHE A 78 -9.20 7.68 9.05
C PHE A 78 -9.78 7.24 7.71
N ALA A 79 -10.10 8.21 6.86
CA ALA A 79 -10.44 8.02 5.46
C ALA A 79 -9.75 9.08 4.61
N THR A 80 -9.45 8.74 3.35
CA THR A 80 -8.86 9.62 2.36
C THR A 80 -9.82 9.82 1.20
N THR A 81 -9.89 11.04 0.67
CA THR A 81 -10.71 11.35 -0.50
C THR A 81 -10.05 12.41 -1.37
N GLY A 82 -10.29 12.34 -2.68
CA GLY A 82 -9.89 13.39 -3.63
C GLY A 82 -8.41 13.36 -4.03
N LYS A 83 -7.93 14.50 -4.56
CA LYS A 83 -6.54 14.65 -5.01
C LYS A 83 -5.58 14.55 -3.82
N GLY A 84 -4.53 13.74 -3.96
CA GLY A 84 -3.56 13.52 -2.89
C GLY A 84 -3.88 12.33 -1.97
N ALA A 85 -4.95 11.58 -2.23
CA ALA A 85 -5.37 10.47 -1.35
C ALA A 85 -4.30 9.36 -1.23
N HIS A 86 -3.66 8.98 -2.32
CA HIS A 86 -2.61 7.96 -2.30
C HIS A 86 -1.36 8.46 -1.58
N GLU A 87 -0.98 9.73 -1.75
CA GLU A 87 0.11 10.35 -1.00
C GLU A 87 -0.19 10.37 0.50
N ALA A 88 -1.42 10.71 0.88
CA ALA A 88 -1.86 10.71 2.26
C ALA A 88 -1.80 9.31 2.87
N GLU A 89 -2.24 8.28 2.13
CA GLU A 89 -2.12 6.87 2.54
C GLU A 89 -0.67 6.45 2.75
N VAL A 90 0.23 6.77 1.82
CA VAL A 90 1.65 6.46 2.00
C VAL A 90 2.24 7.23 3.20
N SER A 91 1.85 8.50 3.40
CA SER A 91 2.32 9.29 4.54
C SER A 91 1.85 8.72 5.89
N TYR A 92 0.71 8.06 5.94
CA TYR A 92 0.20 7.40 7.13
C TYR A 92 1.12 6.27 7.62
N MET A 93 1.92 5.65 6.73
CA MET A 93 2.90 4.64 7.14
C MET A 93 3.90 5.20 8.16
N THR A 94 4.28 6.48 8.04
CA THR A 94 5.13 7.16 9.04
C THR A 94 4.45 7.27 10.41
N MET A 95 3.13 7.47 10.43
CA MET A 95 2.33 7.59 11.65
C MET A 95 2.29 6.27 12.44
N ILE A 96 2.29 5.13 11.74
CA ILE A 96 2.30 3.80 12.37
C ILE A 96 3.73 3.24 12.60
N GLY A 97 4.76 4.08 12.47
CA GLY A 97 6.13 3.73 12.84
C GLY A 97 6.91 2.93 11.79
N VAL A 98 6.43 2.86 10.55
CA VAL A 98 7.17 2.21 9.46
C VAL A 98 8.44 3.00 9.14
N SER A 99 9.53 2.29 8.81
CA SER A 99 10.81 2.91 8.49
C SER A 99 10.70 3.87 7.30
N LEU A 100 11.39 5.01 7.37
CA LEU A 100 11.38 5.99 6.27
C LEU A 100 11.83 5.37 4.94
N LYS A 101 12.76 4.41 4.98
CA LYS A 101 13.20 3.65 3.80
C LYS A 101 12.04 2.89 3.13
N ASP A 102 11.14 2.32 3.94
CA ASP A 102 9.98 1.57 3.41
C ASP A 102 8.87 2.51 2.94
N VAL A 103 8.70 3.66 3.61
CA VAL A 103 7.79 4.73 3.17
C VAL A 103 8.24 5.33 1.84
N ASP A 104 9.53 5.64 1.70
CA ASP A 104 10.12 6.17 0.47
C ASP A 104 9.95 5.16 -0.66
N PHE A 105 10.20 3.88 -0.40
CA PHE A 105 9.96 2.81 -1.36
C PHE A 105 8.49 2.73 -1.80
N ALA A 106 7.53 2.80 -0.87
CA ALA A 106 6.10 2.81 -1.21
C ALA A 106 5.72 4.05 -2.04
N ASN A 107 6.32 5.20 -1.73
CA ASN A 107 6.12 6.43 -2.48
C ASN A 107 6.74 6.35 -3.88
N GLU A 108 7.93 5.75 -4.03
CA GLU A 108 8.57 5.48 -5.32
C GLU A 108 7.69 4.59 -6.19
N VAL A 109 7.19 3.48 -5.64
CA VAL A 109 6.33 2.56 -6.38
C VAL A 109 5.03 3.24 -6.82
N ARG A 110 4.45 4.14 -6.02
CA ARG A 110 3.31 4.95 -6.44
C ARG A 110 3.60 5.76 -7.71
N TYR A 111 4.82 6.29 -7.86
CA TYR A 111 5.24 6.95 -9.10
C TYR A 111 5.36 5.96 -10.26
N PHE A 112 5.96 4.79 -10.04
CA PHE A 112 6.11 3.76 -11.08
C PHE A 112 4.78 3.14 -11.52
N ARG A 113 3.80 3.04 -10.61
CA ARG A 113 2.43 2.61 -10.94
C ARG A 113 1.73 3.60 -11.85
N ASN A 114 2.05 4.89 -11.74
CA ASN A 114 1.48 5.96 -12.56
C ASN A 114 2.32 6.29 -13.81
N GLY A 115 3.57 5.81 -13.88
CA GLY A 115 4.49 6.00 -15.00
C GLY A 115 5.27 4.71 -15.23
N ILE A 116 4.81 3.91 -16.20
CA ILE A 116 5.43 2.69 -16.68
C ILE A 116 6.95 2.89 -16.86
N MET A 117 7.78 2.28 -16.01
CA MET A 117 9.18 1.86 -16.29
C MET A 117 9.88 1.40 -14.99
N GLY A 118 10.13 0.10 -14.82
CA GLY A 118 11.06 -0.33 -13.77
C GLY A 118 11.16 -1.84 -13.54
N ARG A 119 12.04 -2.52 -14.28
CA ARG A 119 12.31 -3.98 -14.19
C ARG A 119 12.88 -4.47 -12.83
N ASN A 120 13.30 -3.57 -11.93
CA ASN A 120 14.08 -3.92 -10.73
C ASN A 120 13.30 -3.90 -9.40
N LEU A 121 11.98 -3.66 -9.41
CA LEU A 121 11.19 -3.47 -8.18
C LEU A 121 10.54 -4.74 -7.64
N THR A 122 10.41 -5.78 -8.47
CA THR A 122 9.47 -6.90 -8.24
C THR A 122 9.84 -7.79 -7.05
N ARG A 123 11.14 -7.99 -6.78
CA ARG A 123 11.59 -8.91 -5.72
C ARG A 123 11.43 -8.33 -4.30
N ASN A 124 11.61 -7.03 -4.14
CA ASN A 124 11.46 -6.37 -2.83
C ASN A 124 9.99 -6.16 -2.43
N MET A 125 9.08 -6.00 -3.40
CA MET A 125 7.65 -5.81 -3.09
C MET A 125 6.99 -7.06 -2.49
N LEU A 126 7.29 -8.25 -3.03
CA LEU A 126 6.72 -9.51 -2.56
C LEU A 126 7.15 -9.88 -1.13
N VAL A 127 8.36 -9.48 -0.74
CA VAL A 127 8.91 -9.68 0.62
C VAL A 127 8.32 -8.68 1.61
N LYS A 128 8.04 -7.44 1.18
CA LYS A 128 7.47 -6.41 2.06
C LYS A 128 5.98 -6.59 2.31
N SER A 129 5.20 -7.03 1.32
CA SER A 129 3.77 -7.35 1.51
C SER A 129 3.55 -8.51 2.50
N SER A 130 4.49 -9.46 2.54
CA SER A 130 4.50 -10.54 3.53
C SER A 130 4.98 -10.10 4.92
N GLY A 131 5.81 -9.06 5.02
CA GLY A 131 6.20 -8.43 6.30
C GLY A 131 5.05 -7.64 6.95
N PHE A 132 4.39 -6.78 6.17
CA PHE A 132 3.24 -6.00 6.64
C PHE A 132 2.09 -6.85 7.15
N SER A 133 1.85 -8.02 6.54
CA SER A 133 0.81 -8.95 7.00
C SER A 133 1.18 -9.70 8.27
N LYS A 134 2.48 -9.90 8.57
CA LYS A 134 2.95 -10.59 9.79
C LYS A 134 2.96 -9.70 11.03
N GLU A 135 3.42 -8.45 10.93
CA GLU A 135 3.35 -7.48 12.04
C GLU A 135 1.89 -7.15 12.42
N TYR A 136 0.99 -7.22 11.43
CA TYR A 136 -0.44 -6.99 11.63
C TYR A 136 -1.16 -8.05 12.47
N ILE A 137 -0.73 -9.33 12.40
CA ILE A 137 -1.37 -10.44 13.12
C ILE A 137 -1.00 -10.43 14.61
N GLN A 138 0.09 -9.78 15.00
CA GLN A 138 0.55 -9.76 16.40
C GLN A 138 -0.03 -8.61 17.24
N HIS A 139 -0.67 -7.62 16.62
CA HIS A 139 -1.21 -6.44 17.30
C HIS A 139 -2.71 -6.18 17.06
N SER A 140 -3.44 -7.19 16.55
CA SER A 140 -4.90 -7.18 16.35
C SER A 140 -5.63 -8.05 17.35
#